data_AF-X1HDY2-F1
#
_entry.id   AF-X1HDY2-F1
#
_cell.length_a   1.000
_cell.length_b   1.000
_cell.length_c   1.000
_cell.angle_alpha   90.00
_cell.angle_beta   90.00
_cell.angle_gamma   90.00
#
_symmetry.space_group_name_H-M   'P 1'
#
loop_
_entity.id
_entity.type
_entity.pdbx_description
1 polymer ?
#
loop_
_entity_poly.entity_id
_entity_poly.type
_entity_poly.pdbx_seq_one_letter_code
_entity_poly.pdbx_strand_id
1 'polypeptide(L)'
;MAWYYLKISKNISVLLKEVKNISLIDRLEISFQVVPTNWNNQLAHINKYLVTCDFGFRDLITMTGDMCFSSLLKYRAALELSEIFESLDNLEKSIYYKSIGEKIKNSLEKTFANDQGMLIASTEISNQPDVWSTAFAVYINALDKDAKEKACIALTNAFKNGTLAMEGNIRHVLTTDDYSKTTAWEKSGVGKNIYQNGAYWGTPTGWVCYAIAQQDTILAHTLAKEYINYLRKTDFRLNKPINGGPFECIYPPTKYYQNPIYMTSVTCPYAAFKLLGFGSIG
;
A
#
# COMPACT_ATOMS: atom_id res chain seq x y z
N MET A 1 -0.97 -4.17 13.41
CA MET A 1 -1.82 -5.31 13.88
C MET A 1 -2.20 -5.20 15.35
N ALA A 2 -1.24 -5.01 16.28
CA ALA A 2 -1.53 -4.87 17.70
C ALA A 2 -2.56 -3.75 18.00
N TRP A 3 -2.41 -2.59 17.35
CA TRP A 3 -3.38 -1.49 17.44
C TRP A 3 -4.81 -1.93 17.11
N TYR A 4 -5.05 -2.62 15.98
CA TYR A 4 -6.38 -3.14 15.65
C TYR A 4 -6.93 -4.11 16.68
N TYR A 5 -6.08 -5.01 17.19
CA TYR A 5 -6.49 -5.93 18.25
C TYR A 5 -6.99 -5.16 19.47
N LEU A 6 -6.30 -4.09 19.87
CA LEU A 6 -6.73 -3.23 20.98
C LEU A 6 -8.02 -2.47 20.66
N LYS A 7 -8.17 -1.92 19.44
CA LYS A 7 -9.39 -1.20 19.06
C LYS A 7 -10.64 -2.09 19.16
N ILE A 8 -10.50 -3.37 18.78
CA ILE A 8 -11.58 -4.37 18.77
C ILE A 8 -11.80 -4.98 20.15
N SER A 9 -10.74 -5.49 20.80
CA SER A 9 -10.86 -6.26 22.04
C SER A 9 -10.88 -5.42 23.31
N LYS A 10 -10.38 -4.17 23.25
CA LYS A 10 -10.10 -3.31 24.40
C LYS A 10 -9.15 -3.92 25.44
N ASN A 11 -8.49 -5.04 25.12
CA ASN A 11 -7.65 -5.76 26.05
C ASN A 11 -6.23 -5.14 26.13
N ILE A 12 -6.08 -4.10 26.95
CA ILE A 12 -4.80 -3.40 27.15
C ILE A 12 -3.73 -4.33 27.76
N SER A 13 -4.12 -5.29 28.60
CA SER A 13 -3.19 -6.20 29.29
C SER A 13 -2.30 -7.01 28.33
N VAL A 14 -2.75 -7.21 27.08
CA VAL A 14 -1.96 -7.90 26.05
C VAL A 14 -0.64 -7.18 25.75
N LEU A 15 -0.57 -5.85 25.94
CA LEU A 15 0.62 -5.04 25.69
C LEU A 15 1.75 -5.38 26.66
N LEU A 16 1.38 -5.75 27.89
CA LEU A 16 2.32 -6.10 28.96
C LEU A 16 2.70 -7.59 28.92
N LYS A 17 2.08 -8.40 28.05
CA LYS A 17 2.40 -9.81 27.92
C LYS A 17 3.81 -9.98 27.38
N GLU A 18 4.64 -10.71 28.12
CA GLU A 18 6.00 -11.00 27.73
C GLU A 18 6.10 -12.29 26.90
N VAL A 19 7.00 -12.24 25.91
CA VAL A 19 7.53 -13.42 25.24
C VAL A 19 9.04 -13.29 25.32
N LYS A 20 9.74 -14.30 25.86
CA LYS A 20 11.20 -14.25 26.06
C LYS A 20 11.66 -12.94 26.75
N ASN A 21 10.99 -12.55 27.84
CA ASN A 21 11.30 -11.38 28.68
C ASN A 21 11.24 -10.01 27.97
N ILE A 22 10.49 -9.92 26.86
CA ILE A 22 10.23 -8.64 26.20
C ILE A 22 8.72 -8.53 26.03
N SER A 23 8.15 -7.47 26.59
CA SER A 23 6.72 -7.17 26.49
C SER A 23 6.31 -6.91 25.04
N LEU A 24 5.02 -7.05 24.73
CA LEU A 24 4.52 -6.72 23.39
C LEU A 24 4.75 -5.24 23.07
N ILE A 25 4.54 -4.32 24.02
CA ILE A 25 4.76 -2.88 23.78
C ILE A 25 6.23 -2.58 23.44
N ASP A 26 7.18 -3.16 24.17
CA ASP A 26 8.61 -2.96 23.88
C ASP A 26 8.97 -3.54 22.51
N ARG A 27 8.38 -4.68 22.12
CA ARG A 27 8.57 -5.26 20.78
C ARG A 27 8.07 -4.33 19.68
N LEU A 28 6.94 -3.65 19.90
CA LEU A 28 6.41 -2.69 18.93
C LEU A 28 7.35 -1.48 18.80
N GLU A 29 7.86 -0.96 19.90
CA GLU A 29 8.85 0.14 19.87
C GLU A 29 10.13 -0.27 19.17
N ILE A 30 10.71 -1.43 19.54
CA ILE A 30 11.90 -1.98 18.87
C ILE A 30 11.65 -2.13 17.38
N SER A 31 10.52 -2.72 16.98
CA SER A 31 10.17 -2.91 15.56
C SER A 31 10.05 -1.58 14.80
N PHE A 32 9.57 -0.53 15.47
CA PHE A 32 9.51 0.81 14.88
C PHE A 32 10.90 1.43 14.69
N GLN A 33 11.78 1.27 15.69
CA GLN A 33 13.11 1.90 15.70
C GLN A 33 14.13 1.21 14.80
N VAL A 34 13.98 -0.09 14.51
CA VAL A 34 14.90 -0.81 13.61
C VAL A 34 14.73 -0.43 12.14
N VAL A 35 13.64 0.26 11.76
CA VAL A 35 13.42 0.70 10.39
C VAL A 35 14.47 1.76 10.02
N PRO A 36 15.33 1.48 9.04
CA PRO A 36 16.35 2.44 8.59
C PRO A 36 15.69 3.75 8.17
N THR A 37 16.17 4.86 8.74
CA THR A 37 15.47 6.14 8.73
C THR A 37 16.42 7.27 8.40
N ASN A 38 15.98 8.18 7.54
CA ASN A 38 16.63 9.46 7.36
C ASN A 38 16.25 10.38 8.54
N TRP A 39 17.19 10.64 9.44
CA TRP A 39 16.94 11.38 10.69
C TRP A 39 16.44 12.82 10.47
N ASN A 40 16.77 13.42 9.32
CA ASN A 40 16.38 14.78 9.00
C ASN A 40 14.88 14.92 8.71
N ASN A 41 14.25 13.91 8.11
CA ASN A 41 12.86 13.96 7.66
C ASN A 41 11.98 12.80 8.20
N GLN A 42 12.57 11.87 8.95
CA GLN A 42 11.95 10.67 9.54
C GLN A 42 11.42 9.64 8.52
N LEU A 43 11.66 9.85 7.23
CA LEU A 43 11.29 8.93 6.17
C LEU A 43 12.12 7.64 6.27
N ALA A 44 11.50 6.51 5.89
CA ALA A 44 12.22 5.26 5.73
C ALA A 44 13.24 5.41 4.59
N HIS A 45 14.45 4.88 4.79
CA HIS A 45 15.57 5.13 3.88
C HIS A 45 16.38 3.86 3.64
N ILE A 46 16.64 3.55 2.37
CA ILE A 46 17.47 2.43 1.94
C ILE A 46 18.66 2.97 1.15
N ASN A 47 19.87 2.69 1.61
CA ASN A 47 21.08 3.04 0.86
C ASN A 47 21.66 1.82 0.14
N LYS A 48 22.60 2.06 -0.78
CA LYS A 48 23.25 1.02 -1.60
C LYS A 48 24.00 -0.08 -0.82
N TYR A 49 24.31 0.14 0.46
CA TYR A 49 24.98 -0.83 1.32
C TYR A 49 24.00 -1.66 2.16
N LEU A 50 22.74 -1.24 2.20
CA LEU A 50 21.65 -1.93 2.86
C LEU A 50 20.77 -2.58 1.79
N VAL A 51 21.13 -3.81 1.41
CA VAL A 51 20.31 -4.60 0.47
C VAL A 51 19.12 -5.19 1.23
N THR A 52 18.11 -4.35 1.47
CA THR A 52 16.82 -4.76 2.03
C THR A 52 15.71 -4.48 1.04
N CYS A 53 14.58 -5.16 1.22
CA CYS A 53 13.35 -4.79 0.53
C CYS A 53 12.75 -3.51 1.13
N ASP A 54 12.05 -2.75 0.30
CA ASP A 54 11.18 -1.66 0.72
C ASP A 54 10.01 -2.22 1.54
N PHE A 55 9.13 -2.98 0.89
CA PHE A 55 8.04 -3.69 1.55
C PHE A 55 7.73 -4.99 0.81
N GLY A 56 7.00 -5.91 1.45
CA GLY A 56 6.83 -7.29 0.97
C GLY A 56 6.19 -7.45 -0.41
N PHE A 57 5.52 -6.43 -0.95
CA PHE A 57 4.97 -6.46 -2.32
C PHE A 57 5.90 -5.82 -3.37
N ARG A 58 7.15 -5.51 -3.01
CA ARG A 58 8.23 -5.05 -3.90
C ARG A 58 9.59 -5.70 -3.58
N ASP A 59 9.61 -6.91 -3.04
CA ASP A 59 10.84 -7.59 -2.60
C ASP A 59 11.79 -7.99 -3.73
N LEU A 60 11.32 -8.09 -4.98
CA LEU A 60 12.15 -8.31 -6.18
C LEU A 60 12.47 -7.01 -6.93
N ILE A 61 12.04 -5.85 -6.43
CA ILE A 61 12.33 -4.55 -7.05
C ILE A 61 13.46 -3.87 -6.28
N THR A 62 14.50 -3.44 -7.00
CA THR A 62 15.59 -2.69 -6.37
C THR A 62 15.20 -1.23 -6.28
N MET A 63 15.22 -0.69 -5.07
CA MET A 63 14.94 0.71 -4.78
C MET A 63 15.94 1.25 -3.76
N THR A 64 16.33 2.52 -3.90
CA THR A 64 17.21 3.21 -2.96
C THR A 64 16.78 4.66 -2.75
N GLY A 65 17.35 5.31 -1.74
CA GLY A 65 16.99 6.64 -1.28
C GLY A 65 15.93 6.59 -0.18
N ASP A 66 15.16 7.68 -0.06
CA ASP A 66 13.96 7.67 0.78
C ASP A 66 12.86 6.84 0.09
N MET A 67 12.12 6.07 0.87
CA MET A 67 11.18 5.04 0.40
C MET A 67 9.74 5.42 0.70
N CYS A 68 8.89 5.60 -0.31
CA CYS A 68 7.57 6.18 -0.13
C CYS A 68 6.64 5.26 0.68
N PHE A 69 6.43 4.02 0.23
CA PHE A 69 5.47 3.11 0.88
C PHE A 69 5.90 2.71 2.29
N SER A 70 7.19 2.42 2.51
CA SER A 70 7.72 2.20 3.86
C SER A 70 7.53 3.41 4.77
N SER A 71 7.68 4.62 4.25
CA SER A 71 7.40 5.84 5.02
C SER A 71 5.93 5.99 5.37
N LEU A 72 5.00 5.60 4.48
CA LEU A 72 3.57 5.57 4.76
C LEU A 72 3.21 4.53 5.84
N LEU A 73 3.83 3.35 5.81
CA LEU A 73 3.68 2.35 6.85
C LEU A 73 4.22 2.84 8.19
N LYS A 74 5.39 3.51 8.19
CA LYS A 74 5.98 4.11 9.38
C LYS A 74 5.14 5.27 9.94
N TYR A 75 4.63 6.15 9.08
CA TYR A 75 3.68 7.21 9.45
C TYR A 75 2.49 6.62 10.22
N ARG A 76 1.87 5.61 9.63
CA ARG A 76 0.72 4.95 10.24
C ARG A 76 1.09 4.26 11.54
N ALA A 77 2.22 3.55 11.59
CA ALA A 77 2.71 2.92 12.81
C ALA A 77 3.00 3.93 13.93
N ALA A 78 3.49 5.13 13.60
CA ALA A 78 3.74 6.20 14.56
C ALA A 78 2.43 6.70 15.18
N LEU A 79 1.39 6.92 14.37
CA LEU A 79 0.06 7.29 14.89
C LEU A 79 -0.57 6.16 15.71
N GLU A 80 -0.47 4.92 15.24
CA GLU A 80 -0.95 3.74 15.97
C GLU A 80 -0.23 3.57 17.32
N LEU A 81 1.09 3.80 17.39
CA LEU A 81 1.85 3.79 18.64
C LEU A 81 1.48 4.96 19.56
N SER A 82 1.22 6.14 19.00
CA SER A 82 0.77 7.30 19.77
C SER A 82 -0.54 7.01 20.52
N GLU A 83 -1.53 6.42 19.84
CA GLU A 83 -2.80 5.99 20.46
C GLU A 83 -2.61 4.85 21.49
N ILE A 84 -1.66 3.93 21.23
CA ILE A 84 -1.34 2.86 22.18
C ILE A 84 -0.76 3.44 23.48
N PHE A 85 0.18 4.37 23.38
CA PHE A 85 0.79 5.00 24.56
C PHE A 85 -0.18 5.91 25.31
N GLU A 86 -1.10 6.56 24.60
CA GLU A 86 -2.21 7.27 25.23
C GLU A 86 -3.08 6.30 26.04
N SER A 87 -3.38 5.10 25.51
CA SER A 87 -4.14 4.06 26.22
C SER A 87 -3.39 3.43 27.42
N LEU A 88 -2.08 3.67 27.53
CA LEU A 88 -1.23 3.24 28.64
C LEU A 88 -0.95 4.39 29.63
N ASP A 89 -1.64 5.52 29.49
CA ASP A 89 -1.41 6.74 30.26
C ASP A 89 0.03 7.29 30.17
N ASN A 90 0.74 6.94 29.09
CA ASN A 90 2.10 7.43 28.80
C ASN A 90 2.06 8.56 27.77
N LEU A 91 1.72 9.76 28.25
CA LEU A 91 1.57 10.94 27.40
C LEU A 91 2.88 11.38 26.73
N GLU A 92 4.03 11.20 27.39
CA GLU A 92 5.34 11.56 26.83
C GLU A 92 5.60 10.78 25.54
N LYS A 93 5.48 9.44 25.59
CA LYS A 93 5.67 8.59 24.41
C LYS A 93 4.58 8.83 23.37
N SER A 94 3.33 9.07 23.80
CA SER A 94 2.24 9.39 22.88
C SER A 94 2.56 10.63 22.03
N ILE A 95 3.02 11.72 22.66
CA ILE A 95 3.44 12.96 21.98
C ILE A 95 4.66 12.72 21.09
N TYR A 96 5.65 11.98 21.59
CA TYR A 96 6.84 11.63 20.82
C TYR A 96 6.50 10.95 19.49
N TYR A 97 5.72 9.87 19.52
CA TYR A 97 5.34 9.16 18.30
C TYR A 97 4.44 9.98 17.37
N LYS A 98 3.55 10.81 17.93
CA LYS A 98 2.76 11.75 17.13
C LYS A 98 3.64 12.72 16.36
N SER A 99 4.65 13.28 17.01
CA SER A 99 5.59 14.22 16.37
C SER A 99 6.38 13.58 15.22
N ILE A 100 6.71 12.28 15.32
CA ILE A 100 7.33 11.53 14.22
C ILE A 100 6.35 11.41 13.04
N GLY A 101 5.09 11.06 13.31
CA GLY A 101 4.05 11.00 12.29
C GLY A 101 3.86 12.33 11.56
N GLU A 102 3.79 13.43 12.30
CA GLU A 102 3.69 14.79 11.74
C GLU A 102 4.90 15.14 10.87
N LYS A 103 6.12 14.82 11.33
CA LYS A 103 7.35 15.07 10.58
C LYS A 103 7.41 14.26 9.27
N ILE A 104 6.97 13.00 9.30
CA ILE A 104 6.85 12.19 8.07
C ILE A 104 5.83 12.83 7.13
N LYS A 105 4.62 13.14 7.62
CA LYS A 105 3.55 13.74 6.81
C LYS A 105 4.02 15.01 6.10
N ASN A 106 4.67 15.93 6.83
CA ASN A 106 5.21 17.17 6.29
C ASN A 106 6.34 16.97 5.25
N SER A 107 6.96 15.79 5.24
CA SER A 107 8.05 15.46 4.32
C SER A 107 7.58 14.71 3.07
N LEU A 108 6.41 14.06 3.11
CA LEU A 108 5.94 13.19 2.02
C LEU A 108 5.80 13.93 0.69
N GLU A 109 5.06 15.04 0.66
CA GLU A 109 4.82 15.78 -0.58
C GLU A 109 6.13 16.34 -1.15
N LYS A 110 6.92 17.02 -0.30
CA LYS A 110 8.20 17.61 -0.71
C LYS A 110 9.17 16.59 -1.30
N THR A 111 9.17 15.37 -0.79
CA THR A 111 10.11 14.33 -1.21
C THR A 111 9.60 13.51 -2.39
N PHE A 112 8.30 13.21 -2.45
CA PHE A 112 7.77 12.20 -3.37
C PHE A 112 6.80 12.72 -4.43
N ALA A 113 6.23 13.91 -4.29
CA ALA A 113 5.26 14.39 -5.28
C ALA A 113 5.92 14.58 -6.65
N ASN A 114 5.25 14.11 -7.69
CA ASN A 114 5.62 14.37 -9.07
C ASN A 114 4.64 15.36 -9.75
N ASP A 115 5.01 15.80 -10.95
CA ASP A 115 4.23 16.78 -11.72
C ASP A 115 2.86 16.25 -12.16
N GLN A 116 2.70 14.92 -12.22
CA GLN A 116 1.43 14.26 -12.54
C GLN A 116 0.47 14.19 -11.34
N GLY A 117 0.88 14.62 -10.14
CA GLY A 117 0.09 14.54 -8.92
C GLY A 117 0.14 13.18 -8.21
N MET A 118 0.99 12.26 -8.66
CA MET A 118 1.28 10.99 -7.98
C MET A 118 2.50 11.11 -7.06
N LEU A 119 2.70 10.10 -6.22
CA LEU A 119 3.92 9.91 -5.45
C LEU A 119 4.87 8.96 -6.18
N ILE A 120 6.15 9.32 -6.27
CA ILE A 120 7.20 8.40 -6.74
C ILE A 120 7.55 7.36 -5.67
N ALA A 121 7.98 6.17 -6.09
CA ALA A 121 8.25 5.06 -5.17
C ALA A 121 9.45 5.31 -4.25
N SER A 122 10.49 5.97 -4.78
CA SER A 122 11.78 6.19 -4.14
C SER A 122 12.44 7.46 -4.69
N THR A 123 13.51 7.95 -4.02
CA THR A 123 14.21 9.18 -4.47
C THR A 123 15.44 8.93 -5.33
N GLU A 124 15.91 7.69 -5.42
CA GLU A 124 17.07 7.32 -6.24
C GLU A 124 16.68 6.23 -7.26
N ILE A 125 17.08 4.97 -7.05
CA ILE A 125 16.79 3.89 -8.01
C ILE A 125 15.30 3.53 -7.97
N SER A 126 14.70 3.38 -9.14
CA SER A 126 13.29 3.09 -9.38
C SER A 126 12.35 4.19 -8.87
N ASN A 127 12.70 5.45 -9.09
CA ASN A 127 11.95 6.66 -8.68
C ASN A 127 10.68 6.94 -9.53
N GLN A 128 10.05 5.90 -10.06
CA GLN A 128 8.91 6.04 -10.96
C GLN A 128 7.62 6.31 -10.17
N PRO A 129 6.60 6.92 -10.81
CA PRO A 129 5.29 7.09 -10.18
C PRO A 129 4.71 5.76 -9.71
N ASP A 130 4.28 5.71 -8.45
CA ASP A 130 3.78 4.51 -7.81
C ASP A 130 2.30 4.64 -7.42
N VAL A 131 1.48 3.85 -8.09
CA VAL A 131 0.04 3.76 -7.85
C VAL A 131 -0.25 3.38 -6.41
N TRP A 132 0.50 2.43 -5.85
CA TRP A 132 0.17 1.85 -4.54
C TRP A 132 0.47 2.85 -3.42
N SER A 133 1.64 3.49 -3.44
CA SER A 133 1.97 4.57 -2.50
C SER A 133 0.97 5.71 -2.60
N THR A 134 0.65 6.14 -3.82
CA THR A 134 -0.31 7.23 -4.04
C THR A 134 -1.68 6.91 -3.47
N ALA A 135 -2.25 5.75 -3.83
CA ALA A 135 -3.58 5.35 -3.36
C ALA A 135 -3.61 5.08 -1.85
N PHE A 136 -2.57 4.47 -1.30
CA PHE A 136 -2.49 4.20 0.13
C PHE A 136 -2.32 5.48 0.95
N ALA A 137 -1.54 6.45 0.49
CA ALA A 137 -1.40 7.75 1.13
C ALA A 137 -2.74 8.50 1.23
N VAL A 138 -3.55 8.45 0.16
CA VAL A 138 -4.93 8.97 0.17
C VAL A 138 -5.79 8.20 1.17
N TYR A 139 -5.73 6.86 1.15
CA TYR A 139 -6.54 5.99 2.00
C TYR A 139 -6.30 6.20 3.50
N ILE A 140 -5.05 6.44 3.91
CA ILE A 140 -4.68 6.67 5.32
C ILE A 140 -4.64 8.16 5.70
N ASN A 141 -5.08 9.06 4.80
CA ASN A 141 -5.07 10.51 5.01
C ASN A 141 -3.68 11.09 5.35
N ALA A 142 -2.64 10.59 4.67
CA ALA A 142 -1.26 11.04 4.84
C ALA A 142 -0.88 12.25 3.99
N LEU A 143 -1.76 12.69 3.08
CA LEU A 143 -1.54 13.86 2.22
C LEU A 143 -2.33 15.06 2.72
N ASP A 144 -1.79 16.25 2.47
CA ASP A 144 -2.54 17.49 2.63
C ASP A 144 -3.58 17.64 1.52
N LYS A 145 -4.53 18.57 1.71
CA LYS A 145 -5.75 18.66 0.89
C LYS A 145 -5.44 18.75 -0.60
N ASP A 146 -4.54 19.64 -1.00
CA ASP A 146 -4.22 19.89 -2.41
C ASP A 146 -3.47 18.71 -3.04
N ALA A 147 -2.51 18.11 -2.33
CA ALA A 147 -1.80 16.91 -2.78
C ALA A 147 -2.73 15.71 -2.90
N LYS A 148 -3.65 15.54 -1.93
CA LYS A 148 -4.69 14.50 -1.96
C LYS A 148 -5.58 14.66 -3.19
N GLU A 149 -6.03 15.87 -3.49
CA GLU A 149 -6.88 16.15 -4.64
C GLU A 149 -6.18 15.80 -5.96
N LYS A 150 -4.94 16.25 -6.14
CA LYS A 150 -4.09 15.91 -7.30
C LYS A 150 -3.92 14.40 -7.46
N ALA A 151 -3.62 13.68 -6.37
CA ALA A 151 -3.49 12.23 -6.36
C ALA A 151 -4.77 11.51 -6.79
N CYS A 152 -5.93 11.96 -6.29
CA CYS A 152 -7.22 11.37 -6.66
C CYS A 152 -7.56 11.63 -8.14
N ILE A 153 -7.27 12.83 -8.64
CA ILE A 153 -7.45 13.17 -10.06
C ILE A 153 -6.54 12.30 -10.94
N ALA A 154 -5.26 12.16 -10.59
CA ALA A 154 -4.29 11.37 -11.32
C ALA A 154 -4.73 9.89 -11.44
N LEU A 155 -5.12 9.27 -10.32
CA LEU A 155 -5.59 7.88 -10.31
C LEU A 155 -6.91 7.70 -11.07
N THR A 156 -7.83 8.66 -10.97
CA THR A 156 -9.10 8.63 -11.72
C THR A 156 -8.85 8.70 -13.22
N ASN A 157 -7.94 9.57 -13.67
CA ASN A 157 -7.58 9.69 -15.07
C ASN A 157 -6.83 8.45 -15.58
N ALA A 158 -5.93 7.87 -14.77
CA ALA A 158 -5.24 6.63 -15.12
C ALA A 158 -6.22 5.44 -15.30
N PHE A 159 -7.28 5.38 -14.48
CA PHE A 159 -8.34 4.39 -14.65
C PHE A 159 -9.14 4.64 -15.94
N LYS A 160 -9.60 5.88 -16.19
CA LYS A 160 -10.33 6.25 -17.42
C LYS A 160 -9.54 5.93 -18.69
N ASN A 161 -8.23 6.12 -18.65
CA ASN A 161 -7.34 5.91 -19.79
C ASN A 161 -6.91 4.44 -19.95
N GLY A 162 -7.34 3.53 -19.07
CA GLY A 162 -7.02 2.11 -19.15
C GLY A 162 -5.55 1.77 -18.88
N THR A 163 -4.81 2.65 -18.20
CA THR A 163 -3.36 2.47 -17.92
C THR A 163 -3.08 1.86 -16.55
N LEU A 164 -4.11 1.85 -15.69
CA LEU A 164 -4.03 1.51 -14.27
C LEU A 164 -4.39 0.05 -13.95
N ALA A 165 -5.47 -0.44 -14.55
CA ALA A 165 -6.18 -1.64 -14.09
C ALA A 165 -6.53 -2.61 -15.23
N MET A 166 -6.63 -3.89 -14.89
CA MET A 166 -7.16 -4.94 -15.75
C MET A 166 -7.99 -5.92 -14.93
N GLU A 167 -9.25 -6.13 -15.35
CA GLU A 167 -10.23 -6.94 -14.59
C GLU A 167 -10.30 -6.52 -13.10
N GLY A 168 -10.21 -5.21 -12.83
CA GLY A 168 -10.19 -4.63 -11.49
C GLY A 168 -8.92 -4.85 -10.65
N ASN A 169 -7.94 -5.61 -11.16
CA ASN A 169 -6.62 -5.74 -10.54
C ASN A 169 -5.74 -4.56 -10.98
N ILE A 170 -4.77 -4.15 -10.15
CA ILE A 170 -4.05 -2.87 -10.27
C ILE A 170 -2.55 -3.08 -10.48
N ARG A 171 -1.92 -2.30 -11.37
CA ARG A 171 -0.44 -2.30 -11.50
C ARG A 171 0.22 -1.44 -10.42
N HIS A 172 1.48 -1.72 -10.13
CA HIS A 172 2.31 -0.79 -9.36
C HIS A 172 2.66 0.48 -10.16
N VAL A 173 3.09 0.28 -11.41
CA VAL A 173 3.48 1.34 -12.36
C VAL A 173 2.47 1.36 -13.50
N LEU A 174 1.99 2.54 -13.90
CA LEU A 174 1.08 2.68 -15.03
C LEU A 174 1.73 2.15 -16.31
N THR A 175 0.93 1.65 -17.26
CA THR A 175 1.46 1.16 -18.56
C THR A 175 2.17 2.23 -19.38
N THR A 176 1.90 3.51 -19.11
CA THR A 176 2.58 4.66 -19.71
C THR A 176 3.93 4.98 -19.08
N ASP A 177 4.20 4.46 -17.88
CA ASP A 177 5.34 4.87 -17.05
C ASP A 177 6.32 3.71 -16.84
N ASP A 178 6.19 2.64 -17.63
CA ASP A 178 7.17 1.57 -17.70
C ASP A 178 8.55 2.17 -18.05
N TYR A 179 9.58 1.83 -17.27
CA TYR A 179 10.94 2.37 -17.45
C TYR A 179 11.48 2.15 -18.87
N SER A 180 11.14 1.01 -19.48
CA SER A 180 11.46 0.76 -20.88
C SER A 180 10.50 -0.21 -21.54
N LYS A 181 10.73 -0.48 -22.83
CA LYS A 181 10.00 -1.54 -23.55
C LYS A 181 10.17 -2.93 -22.89
N THR A 182 11.27 -3.16 -22.17
CA THR A 182 11.65 -4.47 -21.63
C THR A 182 11.54 -4.62 -20.12
N THR A 183 11.22 -3.56 -19.37
CA THR A 183 10.98 -3.62 -17.92
C THR A 183 9.96 -2.56 -17.46
N ALA A 184 9.17 -2.85 -16.43
CA ALA A 184 8.24 -1.87 -15.86
C ALA A 184 8.96 -0.97 -14.85
N TRP A 185 9.71 -1.54 -13.90
CA TRP A 185 10.61 -0.80 -13.01
C TRP A 185 12.01 -0.65 -13.61
N GLU A 186 12.74 0.40 -13.21
CA GLU A 186 14.15 0.62 -13.59
C GLU A 186 15.00 -0.61 -13.32
N LYS A 187 14.86 -1.21 -12.13
CA LYS A 187 15.64 -2.37 -11.73
C LYS A 187 14.79 -3.41 -11.01
N SER A 188 14.69 -4.59 -11.63
CA SER A 188 13.86 -5.71 -11.18
C SER A 188 14.61 -7.04 -11.30
N GLY A 189 14.41 -7.94 -10.33
CA GLY A 189 14.88 -9.33 -10.37
C GLY A 189 14.04 -10.26 -11.26
N VAL A 190 12.91 -9.78 -11.80
CA VAL A 190 11.99 -10.55 -12.66
C VAL A 190 11.65 -9.79 -13.94
N GLY A 191 11.26 -10.55 -14.97
CA GLY A 191 10.89 -10.02 -16.28
C GLY A 191 9.67 -9.08 -16.24
N LYS A 192 9.53 -8.25 -17.29
CA LYS A 192 8.38 -7.35 -17.44
C LYS A 192 7.06 -8.13 -17.44
N ASN A 193 6.07 -7.55 -16.77
CA ASN A 193 4.73 -8.09 -16.59
C ASN A 193 4.67 -9.42 -15.82
N ILE A 194 5.74 -9.74 -15.07
CA ILE A 194 5.81 -10.86 -14.15
C ILE A 194 5.87 -10.31 -12.73
N TYR A 195 5.03 -10.87 -11.86
CA TYR A 195 5.01 -10.55 -10.43
C TYR A 195 4.98 -9.03 -10.15
N GLN A 196 5.95 -8.50 -9.42
CA GLN A 196 5.99 -7.09 -9.04
C GLN A 196 6.39 -6.14 -10.17
N ASN A 197 6.96 -6.68 -11.26
CA ASN A 197 7.45 -5.89 -12.40
C ASN A 197 6.37 -5.68 -13.46
N GLY A 198 5.20 -5.20 -13.03
CA GLY A 198 4.12 -4.80 -13.94
C GLY A 198 2.97 -5.79 -14.12
N ALA A 199 2.90 -6.88 -13.33
CA ALA A 199 1.66 -7.64 -13.20
C ALA A 199 0.61 -6.84 -12.41
N TYR A 200 -0.64 -7.28 -12.48
CA TYR A 200 -1.79 -6.65 -11.83
C TYR A 200 -2.14 -7.41 -10.55
N TRP A 201 -2.48 -6.67 -9.50
CA TRP A 201 -2.70 -7.23 -8.15
C TRP A 201 -4.05 -6.82 -7.58
N GLY A 202 -4.67 -7.72 -6.82
CA GLY A 202 -5.92 -7.45 -6.12
C GLY A 202 -5.73 -6.64 -4.83
N THR A 203 -4.59 -6.78 -4.15
CA THR A 203 -4.29 -6.13 -2.86
C THR A 203 -4.63 -4.63 -2.80
N PRO A 204 -4.18 -3.77 -3.74
CA PRO A 204 -4.40 -2.32 -3.67
C PRO A 204 -5.77 -1.88 -4.21
N THR A 205 -6.58 -2.78 -4.78
CA THR A 205 -7.83 -2.42 -5.48
C THR A 205 -8.74 -1.57 -4.60
N GLY A 206 -8.86 -1.91 -3.32
CA GLY A 206 -9.64 -1.14 -2.36
C GLY A 206 -9.14 0.30 -2.18
N TRP A 207 -7.83 0.51 -2.05
CA TRP A 207 -7.23 1.83 -1.87
C TRP A 207 -7.44 2.70 -3.11
N VAL A 208 -7.30 2.11 -4.30
CA VAL A 208 -7.56 2.80 -5.57
C VAL A 208 -9.03 3.16 -5.69
N CYS A 209 -9.96 2.24 -5.39
CA CYS A 209 -11.39 2.54 -5.36
C CYS A 209 -11.70 3.71 -4.40
N TYR A 210 -11.08 3.70 -3.22
CA TYR A 210 -11.26 4.78 -2.24
C TYR A 210 -10.80 6.13 -2.77
N ALA A 211 -9.63 6.18 -3.43
CA ALA A 211 -9.11 7.40 -4.03
C ALA A 211 -9.99 7.91 -5.19
N ILE A 212 -10.40 7.01 -6.10
CA ILE A 212 -11.28 7.37 -7.22
C ILE A 212 -12.63 7.87 -6.71
N ALA A 213 -13.18 7.26 -5.64
CA ALA A 213 -14.46 7.67 -5.07
C ALA A 213 -14.45 9.11 -4.50
N GLN A 214 -13.28 9.70 -4.24
CA GLN A 214 -13.18 11.11 -3.85
C GLN A 214 -13.51 12.07 -5.01
N GLN A 215 -13.46 11.59 -6.25
CA GLN A 215 -13.68 12.37 -7.47
C GLN A 215 -14.93 11.90 -8.22
N ASP A 216 -15.09 10.58 -8.35
CA ASP A 216 -16.14 9.96 -9.14
C ASP A 216 -16.55 8.62 -8.52
N THR A 217 -17.67 8.62 -7.81
CA THR A 217 -18.20 7.43 -7.15
C THR A 217 -18.72 6.39 -8.15
N ILE A 218 -19.13 6.78 -9.36
CA ILE A 218 -19.60 5.86 -10.39
C ILE A 218 -18.41 5.06 -10.92
N LEU A 219 -17.28 5.71 -11.21
CA LEU A 219 -16.07 5.02 -11.64
C LEU A 219 -15.47 4.12 -10.57
N ALA A 220 -15.51 4.53 -9.31
CA ALA A 220 -15.08 3.68 -8.21
C ALA A 220 -15.93 2.40 -8.11
N HIS A 221 -17.26 2.50 -8.30
CA HIS A 221 -18.13 1.33 -8.38
C HIS A 221 -17.83 0.46 -9.60
N THR A 222 -17.53 1.05 -10.76
CA THR A 222 -17.13 0.30 -11.95
C THR A 222 -15.88 -0.53 -11.67
N LEU A 223 -14.82 0.08 -11.12
CA LEU A 223 -13.60 -0.63 -10.77
C LEU A 223 -13.85 -1.77 -9.75
N ALA A 224 -14.65 -1.50 -8.70
CA ALA A 224 -14.99 -2.51 -7.71
C ALA A 224 -15.79 -3.68 -8.33
N LYS A 225 -16.73 -3.38 -9.24
CA LYS A 225 -17.54 -4.38 -9.94
C LYS A 225 -16.70 -5.24 -10.88
N GLU A 226 -15.75 -4.64 -11.62
CA GLU A 226 -14.80 -5.38 -12.43
C GLU A 226 -14.02 -6.39 -11.60
N TYR A 227 -13.54 -5.96 -10.42
CA TYR A 227 -12.80 -6.83 -9.51
C TYR A 227 -13.64 -7.96 -8.92
N ILE A 228 -14.88 -7.66 -8.49
CA ILE A 228 -15.80 -8.69 -7.97
C ILE A 228 -16.16 -9.70 -9.07
N ASN A 229 -16.41 -9.24 -10.30
CA ASN A 229 -16.68 -10.10 -11.43
C ASN A 229 -15.48 -11.01 -11.74
N TYR A 230 -14.27 -10.47 -11.67
CA TYR A 230 -13.03 -11.24 -11.80
C TYR A 230 -12.92 -12.34 -10.74
N LEU A 231 -13.15 -12.02 -9.47
CA LEU A 231 -13.12 -12.99 -8.37
C LEU A 231 -14.17 -14.10 -8.57
N ARG A 232 -15.40 -13.75 -8.99
CA ARG A 232 -16.45 -14.73 -9.30
C ARG A 232 -16.09 -15.62 -10.49
N LYS A 233 -15.48 -15.04 -11.52
CA LYS A 233 -15.06 -15.74 -12.74
C LYS A 233 -13.94 -16.76 -12.46
N THR A 234 -13.02 -16.44 -11.55
CA THR A 234 -11.81 -17.24 -11.26
C THR A 234 -11.91 -18.06 -9.98
N ASP A 235 -13.05 -18.02 -9.31
CA ASP A 235 -13.32 -18.65 -8.02
C ASP A 235 -12.84 -20.11 -7.99
N PHE A 236 -11.89 -20.41 -7.10
CA PHE A 236 -11.29 -21.74 -6.94
C PHE A 236 -12.29 -22.85 -6.61
N ARG A 237 -13.50 -22.52 -6.15
CA ARG A 237 -14.57 -23.48 -5.84
C ARG A 237 -15.32 -23.94 -7.09
N LEU A 238 -15.18 -23.23 -8.19
CA LEU A 238 -15.74 -23.64 -9.47
C LEU A 238 -14.82 -24.74 -10.05
N ASN A 239 -15.38 -25.82 -10.61
CA ASN A 239 -14.58 -26.92 -11.17
C ASN A 239 -14.19 -26.64 -12.64
N LYS A 240 -13.32 -25.66 -12.91
CA LYS A 240 -12.83 -25.32 -14.27
C LYS A 240 -11.31 -25.11 -14.29
N PRO A 241 -10.65 -25.26 -15.45
CA PRO A 241 -9.18 -25.19 -15.56
C PRO A 241 -8.52 -23.85 -15.20
N ILE A 242 -9.26 -22.72 -15.21
CA ILE A 242 -8.74 -21.38 -14.91
C ILE A 242 -8.95 -20.98 -13.44
N ASN A 243 -9.44 -21.91 -12.62
CA ASN A 243 -9.94 -21.59 -11.29
C ASN A 243 -8.85 -21.80 -10.23
N GLY A 244 -8.74 -20.81 -9.36
CA GLY A 244 -7.63 -20.65 -8.41
C GLY A 244 -7.62 -19.26 -7.78
N GLY A 245 -8.43 -18.34 -8.31
CA GLY A 245 -8.67 -17.03 -7.73
C GLY A 245 -9.26 -17.14 -6.33
N PRO A 246 -8.98 -16.18 -5.43
CA PRO A 246 -8.19 -14.97 -5.63
C PRO A 246 -6.71 -15.29 -5.85
N PHE A 247 -6.10 -14.72 -6.89
CA PHE A 247 -4.67 -14.85 -7.12
C PHE A 247 -3.92 -13.69 -6.45
N GLU A 248 -2.65 -13.88 -6.14
CA GLU A 248 -1.80 -12.81 -5.64
C GLU A 248 -1.61 -11.72 -6.70
N CYS A 249 -1.21 -12.13 -7.90
CA CYS A 249 -1.10 -11.25 -9.05
C CYS A 249 -1.32 -12.00 -10.37
N ILE A 250 -1.62 -11.25 -11.42
CA ILE A 250 -1.98 -11.77 -12.73
C ILE A 250 -1.40 -10.93 -13.87
N TYR A 251 -1.19 -11.58 -15.00
CA TYR A 251 -1.05 -10.91 -16.28
C TYR A 251 -1.80 -11.70 -17.37
N PRO A 252 -3.12 -11.45 -17.52
CA PRO A 252 -3.99 -12.15 -18.45
C PRO A 252 -3.49 -12.29 -19.90
N PRO A 253 -2.82 -11.28 -20.52
CA PRO A 253 -2.37 -11.41 -21.91
C PRO A 253 -1.45 -12.62 -22.17
N THR A 254 -0.69 -13.06 -21.16
CA THR A 254 0.15 -14.27 -21.24
C THR A 254 -0.39 -15.44 -20.42
N LYS A 255 -1.63 -15.34 -19.91
CA LYS A 255 -2.24 -16.30 -18.97
C LYS A 255 -1.38 -16.57 -17.73
N TYR A 256 -0.66 -15.54 -17.26
CA TYR A 256 0.13 -15.62 -16.05
C TYR A 256 -0.75 -15.41 -14.82
N TYR A 257 -0.69 -16.35 -13.87
CA TYR A 257 -1.39 -16.31 -12.58
C TYR A 257 -0.43 -16.79 -11.49
N GLN A 258 -0.30 -16.03 -10.41
CA GLN A 258 0.61 -16.33 -9.31
C GLN A 258 -0.15 -16.59 -8.02
N ASN A 259 0.29 -17.61 -7.26
CA ASN A 259 -0.13 -17.91 -5.89
C ASN A 259 -1.67 -17.88 -5.71
N PRO A 260 -2.37 -18.98 -6.04
CA PRO A 260 -3.83 -19.07 -5.89
C PRO A 260 -4.26 -19.01 -4.41
N ILE A 261 -5.54 -18.70 -4.19
CA ILE A 261 -6.17 -18.59 -2.86
C ILE A 261 -5.42 -17.59 -1.95
N TYR A 262 -5.07 -16.44 -2.52
CA TYR A 262 -4.29 -15.41 -1.82
C TYR A 262 -5.17 -14.48 -0.99
N MET A 263 -4.89 -14.43 0.31
CA MET A 263 -5.75 -13.75 1.30
C MET A 263 -5.83 -12.23 1.09
N THR A 264 -4.71 -11.55 0.79
CA THR A 264 -4.67 -10.08 0.76
C THR A 264 -5.46 -9.50 -0.41
N SER A 265 -5.57 -10.26 -1.51
CA SER A 265 -6.44 -9.95 -2.65
C SER A 265 -7.93 -9.93 -2.24
N VAL A 266 -8.31 -10.47 -1.09
CA VAL A 266 -9.69 -10.35 -0.57
C VAL A 266 -9.79 -9.34 0.56
N THR A 267 -8.92 -9.47 1.57
CA THR A 267 -9.07 -8.73 2.82
C THR A 267 -8.76 -7.24 2.68
N CYS A 268 -7.77 -6.87 1.84
CA CYS A 268 -7.42 -5.46 1.62
C CYS A 268 -8.51 -4.71 0.82
N PRO A 269 -9.04 -5.23 -0.31
CA PRO A 269 -10.18 -4.63 -0.99
C PRO A 269 -11.42 -4.51 -0.10
N TYR A 270 -11.76 -5.57 0.63
CA TYR A 270 -12.93 -5.60 1.50
C TYR A 270 -12.91 -4.48 2.56
N ALA A 271 -11.74 -4.19 3.15
CA ALA A 271 -11.61 -3.13 4.15
C ALA A 271 -12.02 -1.76 3.59
N ALA A 272 -11.59 -1.42 2.37
CA ALA A 272 -11.96 -0.16 1.73
C ALA A 272 -13.41 -0.16 1.25
N PHE A 273 -13.90 -1.26 0.68
CA PHE A 273 -15.29 -1.38 0.23
C PHE A 273 -16.28 -1.18 1.39
N LYS A 274 -15.95 -1.69 2.58
CA LYS A 274 -16.74 -1.46 3.80
C LYS A 274 -16.80 0.03 4.16
N LEU A 275 -15.68 0.75 4.06
CA LEU A 275 -15.64 2.20 4.32
C LEU A 275 -16.44 3.01 3.29
N LEU A 276 -16.46 2.56 2.04
CA LEU A 276 -17.21 3.20 0.95
C LEU A 276 -18.71 2.85 0.93
N GLY A 277 -19.17 1.94 1.81
CA GLY A 277 -20.56 1.48 1.80
C GLY A 277 -20.91 0.57 0.62
N PHE A 278 -19.90 -0.02 -0.05
CA PHE A 278 -20.07 -0.90 -1.22
C PHE A 278 -20.61 -2.30 -0.89
N GLY A 279 -21.15 -2.50 0.32
CA GLY A 279 -21.61 -3.80 0.82
C GLY A 279 -22.75 -4.46 0.03
N SER A 280 -23.33 -3.75 -0.95
CA SER A 280 -24.44 -4.19 -1.80
C SER A 280 -24.11 -4.22 -3.29
N ILE A 281 -22.84 -4.35 -3.69
CA ILE A 281 -22.49 -4.61 -5.09
C ILE A 281 -22.86 -6.07 -5.42
N GLY A 282 -24.15 -6.27 -5.74
CA GLY A 282 -24.75 -7.50 -6.24
C GLY A 282 -24.28 -7.85 -7.63
#